data_AF-A0A972E778-F1
#
_entry.id   AF-A0A972E778-F1
#
_cell.length_a   1.000
_cell.length_b   1.000
_cell.length_c   1.000
_cell.angle_alpha   90.00
_cell.angle_beta   90.00
_cell.angle_gamma   90.00
#
_symmetry.space_group_name_H-M   'P 1'
#
loop_
_entity.id
_entity.type
_entity.pdbx_description
1 polymer ?
#
loop_
_entity_poly.entity_id
_entity_poly.type
_entity_poly.pdbx_seq_one_letter_code
_entity_poly.pdbx_strand_id
1 'polypeptide(L)'
;MKGRWILAIFLAVLMIPVYFFLQLIFSNGYFDWFLESKYSIESARIEQVMAEDGSISVHEEIHYRMRKPFRGLYRSIPMARYVTLENVELWTEGAVTKKVEYLQKSNQHFEARVWIAENEYASTLDPADYRDIT
;
A
#
# COMPACT_ATOMS: atom_id res chain seq x y z
N MET A 1 -17.18 14.93 -52.37
CA MET A 1 -17.89 14.74 -51.08
C MET A 1 -17.94 13.28 -50.62
N LYS A 2 -18.30 12.30 -51.47
CA LYS A 2 -18.52 10.90 -51.06
C LYS A 2 -17.30 10.17 -50.45
N GLY A 3 -16.09 10.39 -50.97
CA GLY A 3 -14.87 9.71 -50.47
C GLY A 3 -14.46 10.09 -49.03
N ARG A 4 -14.78 11.31 -48.59
CA ARG A 4 -14.52 11.76 -47.20
C ARG A 4 -15.40 11.03 -46.20
N TRP A 5 -16.63 10.69 -46.58
CA TRP A 5 -17.56 9.92 -45.76
C TRP A 5 -17.13 8.46 -45.65
N ILE A 6 -16.64 7.86 -46.73
CA ILE A 6 -16.12 6.48 -46.72
C ILE A 6 -14.89 6.36 -45.82
N LEU A 7 -13.96 7.32 -45.91
CA LEU A 7 -12.78 7.37 -45.04
C LEU A 7 -13.15 7.56 -43.57
N ALA A 8 -14.13 8.43 -43.26
CA ALA A 8 -14.61 8.64 -41.91
C ALA A 8 -15.27 7.38 -41.32
N ILE A 9 -16.05 6.65 -42.11
CA ILE A 9 -16.66 5.37 -41.70
C ILE A 9 -15.57 4.32 -41.46
N PHE A 10 -14.57 4.23 -42.34
CA PHE A 10 -13.45 3.30 -42.18
C PHE A 10 -12.64 3.59 -40.91
N LEU A 11 -12.35 4.86 -40.64
CA LEU A 11 -11.68 5.29 -39.40
C LEU A 11 -12.54 5.02 -38.17
N ALA A 12 -13.85 5.27 -38.22
CA ALA A 12 -14.75 4.97 -37.11
C ALA A 12 -14.75 3.47 -36.78
N VAL A 13 -14.82 2.60 -37.79
CA VAL A 13 -14.75 1.14 -37.60
C VAL A 13 -13.40 0.69 -37.04
N LEU A 14 -12.29 1.30 -37.48
CA LEU A 14 -10.96 1.03 -36.96
C LEU A 14 -10.80 1.45 -35.48
N MET A 15 -11.51 2.49 -35.05
CA MET A 15 -11.47 2.98 -33.67
C MET A 15 -12.26 2.11 -32.69
N ILE A 16 -13.19 1.28 -33.17
CA ILE A 16 -13.97 0.35 -32.32
C ILE A 16 -13.06 -0.62 -31.54
N PRO A 17 -12.17 -1.40 -32.18
CA PRO A 17 -11.27 -2.29 -31.45
C PRO A 17 -10.29 -1.54 -30.54
N VAL A 18 -9.83 -0.36 -30.93
CA VAL A 18 -8.98 0.50 -30.08
C VAL A 18 -9.74 0.93 -28.83
N TYR A 19 -11.01 1.34 -28.97
CA TYR A 19 -11.87 1.71 -27.85
C TYR A 19 -12.11 0.52 -26.90
N PHE A 20 -12.41 -0.67 -27.42
CA PHE A 20 -12.57 -1.87 -26.60
C PHE A 20 -11.27 -2.28 -25.89
N PHE A 21 -10.12 -2.15 -26.55
CA PHE A 21 -8.81 -2.40 -25.95
C PHE A 21 -8.50 -1.42 -24.82
N LEU A 22 -8.77 -0.12 -25.03
CA LEU A 22 -8.62 0.90 -23.99
C LEU A 22 -9.57 0.65 -22.83
N GLN A 23 -10.84 0.34 -23.09
CA GLN A 23 -11.78 -0.07 -22.04
C GLN A 23 -11.24 -1.26 -21.24
N LEU A 24 -10.67 -2.28 -21.89
CA LEU A 24 -10.14 -3.45 -21.19
C LEU A 24 -8.90 -3.15 -20.34
N ILE A 25 -8.08 -2.17 -20.72
CA ILE A 25 -6.93 -1.71 -19.90
C ILE A 25 -7.39 -0.82 -18.75
N PHE A 26 -8.23 0.17 -19.03
CA PHE A 26 -8.64 1.19 -18.06
C PHE A 26 -9.80 0.76 -17.15
N SER A 27 -10.58 -0.27 -17.52
CA SER A 27 -11.60 -0.86 -16.61
C SER A 27 -11.02 -1.92 -15.69
N ASN A 28 -9.73 -2.24 -15.83
CA ASN A 28 -9.08 -3.25 -15.03
C ASN A 28 -8.48 -2.56 -13.80
N GLY A 29 -9.05 -2.82 -12.61
CA GLY A 29 -8.60 -2.20 -11.35
C GLY A 29 -7.12 -2.44 -11.02
N TYR A 30 -6.44 -3.33 -11.76
CA TYR A 30 -4.98 -3.49 -11.73
C TYR A 30 -4.21 -2.25 -12.18
N PHE A 31 -4.72 -1.49 -13.17
CA PHE A 31 -4.03 -0.30 -13.69
C PHE A 31 -4.13 0.85 -12.68
N ASP A 32 -5.31 1.02 -12.09
CA ASP A 32 -5.55 1.98 -11.00
C ASP A 32 -4.70 1.62 -9.78
N TRP A 33 -4.71 0.36 -9.35
CA TRP A 33 -3.87 -0.13 -8.25
C TRP A 33 -2.37 0.10 -8.50
N PHE A 34 -1.89 -0.14 -9.73
CA PHE A 34 -0.48 0.07 -10.07
C PHE A 34 -0.07 1.55 -9.98
N LEU A 35 -0.89 2.47 -10.50
CA LEU A 35 -0.61 3.91 -10.50
C LEU A 35 -0.79 4.56 -9.11
N GLU A 36 -1.73 4.05 -8.32
CA GLU A 36 -2.06 4.60 -7.00
C GLU A 36 -1.19 4.02 -5.87
N SER A 37 -0.59 2.84 -6.07
CA SER A 37 0.26 2.17 -5.08
C SER A 37 1.36 3.09 -4.55
N LYS A 38 1.33 3.31 -3.24
CA LYS A 38 2.24 4.22 -2.50
C LYS A 38 3.58 3.55 -2.23
N TYR A 39 3.51 2.25 -1.98
CA TYR A 39 4.62 1.34 -1.71
C TYR A 39 4.25 -0.05 -2.20
N SER A 40 5.25 -0.93 -2.34
CA SER A 40 5.07 -2.35 -2.62
C SER A 40 5.87 -3.19 -1.63
N ILE A 41 5.33 -4.35 -1.24
CA ILE A 41 6.04 -5.32 -0.41
C ILE A 41 6.99 -6.12 -1.31
N GLU A 42 8.28 -6.11 -1.00
CA GLU A 42 9.29 -6.93 -1.69
C GLU A 42 9.38 -8.33 -1.09
N SER A 43 9.41 -8.39 0.24
CA SER A 43 9.43 -9.64 1.01
C SER A 43 8.79 -9.44 2.36
N ALA A 44 8.25 -10.52 2.92
CA ALA A 44 7.78 -10.58 4.29
C ALA A 44 8.25 -11.88 4.92
N ARG A 45 8.89 -11.79 6.09
CA ARG A 45 9.27 -12.91 6.92
C ARG A 45 8.41 -12.88 8.17
N ILE A 46 7.69 -13.96 8.42
CA ILE A 46 6.80 -14.11 9.57
C ILE A 46 7.24 -15.35 10.31
N GLU A 47 7.77 -15.16 11.52
CA GLU A 47 8.19 -16.24 12.41
C GLU A 47 7.15 -16.37 13.51
N GLN A 48 6.66 -17.60 13.72
CA GLN A 48 5.66 -17.91 14.74
C GLN A 48 6.21 -19.03 15.62
N VAL A 49 6.36 -18.74 16.91
CA VAL A 49 6.88 -19.70 17.89
C VAL A 49 5.81 -19.93 18.95
N MET A 50 5.34 -21.18 19.05
CA MET A 50 4.43 -21.59 20.11
C MET A 50 5.25 -21.90 21.36
N ALA A 51 4.93 -21.23 22.46
CA ALA A 51 5.50 -21.51 23.78
C ALA A 51 4.79 -22.70 24.44
N GLU A 52 5.38 -23.22 25.51
CA GLU A 52 4.86 -24.38 26.26
C GLU A 52 3.48 -24.12 26.89
N ASP A 53 3.15 -22.86 27.17
CA ASP A 53 1.85 -22.43 27.71
C ASP A 53 0.76 -22.26 26.63
N GLY A 54 1.11 -22.54 25.36
CA GLY A 54 0.22 -22.39 24.21
C GLY A 54 0.12 -20.98 23.64
N SER A 55 0.85 -20.00 24.20
CA SER A 55 0.98 -18.66 23.61
C SER A 55 1.81 -18.72 22.32
N ILE A 56 1.56 -17.79 21.40
CA ILE A 56 2.29 -17.69 20.13
C ILE A 56 3.00 -16.34 20.09
N SER A 57 4.34 -16.38 20.05
CA SER A 57 5.15 -15.22 19.73
C SER A 57 5.23 -15.06 18.22
N VAL A 58 4.89 -13.87 17.72
CA VAL A 58 4.90 -13.54 16.28
C VAL A 58 5.91 -12.45 16.03
N HIS A 59 6.90 -12.72 15.18
CA HIS A 59 7.87 -11.74 14.71
C HIS A 59 7.66 -11.52 13.21
N GLU A 60 7.28 -10.31 12.83
CA GLU A 60 7.05 -9.92 11.44
C GLU A 60 8.10 -8.92 10.98
N GLU A 61 8.80 -9.26 9.90
CA GLU A 61 9.73 -8.38 9.21
C GLU A 61 9.25 -8.20 7.77
N ILE A 62 8.89 -6.97 7.39
CA ILE A 62 8.33 -6.66 6.07
C ILE A 62 9.21 -5.63 5.37
N HIS A 63 9.71 -5.98 4.19
CA HIS A 63 10.56 -5.13 3.36
C HIS A 63 9.69 -4.41 2.34
N TYR A 64 9.69 -3.08 2.43
CA TYR A 64 8.88 -2.23 1.56
C TYR A 64 9.75 -1.45 0.57
N ARG A 65 9.31 -1.39 -0.69
CA ARG A 65 9.80 -0.44 -1.69
C ARG A 65 8.84 0.73 -1.82
N MET A 66 9.30 1.91 -1.40
CA MET A 66 8.53 3.15 -1.56
C MET A 66 8.53 3.59 -3.03
N ARG A 67 7.36 3.94 -3.58
CA ARG A 67 7.22 4.37 -4.99
C ARG A 67 7.02 5.88 -5.15
N LYS A 68 6.71 6.57 -4.06
CA LYS A 68 6.50 8.02 -3.99
C LYS A 68 7.47 8.60 -2.96
N PRO A 69 7.95 9.85 -3.15
CA PRO A 69 9.00 10.44 -2.32
C PRO A 69 8.63 10.55 -0.83
N PHE A 70 7.34 10.62 -0.51
CA PHE A 70 6.88 10.59 0.87
C PHE A 70 5.44 10.08 0.97
N ARG A 71 5.26 8.86 1.49
CA ARG A 71 3.96 8.31 1.91
C ARG A 71 4.24 7.29 3.02
N GLY A 72 3.65 7.46 4.20
CA GLY A 72 3.92 6.54 5.31
C GLY A 72 3.50 5.10 5.03
N LEU A 73 3.82 4.22 5.96
CA LEU A 73 3.34 2.84 6.01
C LEU A 73 2.13 2.78 6.92
N TYR A 74 1.13 2.01 6.52
CA TYR A 74 -0.04 1.70 7.33
C TYR A 74 0.00 0.20 7.65
N ARG A 75 -0.05 -0.14 8.94
CA ARG A 75 -0.12 -1.53 9.39
C ARG A 75 -1.32 -1.69 10.31
N SER A 76 -2.17 -2.65 9.98
CA SER A 76 -3.28 -3.10 10.82
C SER A 76 -3.20 -4.60 11.03
N ILE A 77 -3.32 -5.02 12.28
CA ILE A 77 -3.61 -6.40 12.67
C ILE A 77 -5.10 -6.41 13.04
N PRO A 78 -5.96 -7.02 12.19
CA PRO A 78 -7.40 -6.94 12.34
C PRO A 78 -7.86 -7.65 13.61
N MET A 79 -8.99 -7.18 14.14
CA MET A 79 -9.63 -7.78 15.30
C MET A 79 -9.97 -9.26 15.08
N ALA A 80 -9.44 -10.14 15.94
CA ALA A 80 -9.73 -11.56 15.93
C ALA A 80 -10.40 -11.99 17.25
N ARG A 81 -11.51 -12.74 17.15
CA ARG A 81 -12.35 -13.09 18.32
C ARG A 81 -11.68 -13.98 19.37
N TYR A 82 -10.61 -14.69 18.99
CA TYR A 82 -9.95 -15.69 19.84
C TYR A 82 -8.45 -15.41 19.99
N VAL A 83 -8.00 -14.18 19.69
CA VAL A 83 -6.61 -13.79 19.79
C VAL A 83 -6.51 -12.57 20.70
N THR A 84 -5.68 -12.69 21.74
CA THR A 84 -5.30 -11.56 22.57
C THR A 84 -3.90 -11.13 22.16
N LEU A 85 -3.75 -9.87 21.77
CA LEU A 85 -2.47 -9.25 21.45
C LEU A 85 -1.84 -8.69 22.74
N GLU A 86 -0.60 -9.04 23.01
CA GLU A 86 0.15 -8.52 24.14
C GLU A 86 1.52 -8.04 23.67
N ASN A 87 1.99 -6.94 24.26
CA ASN A 87 3.34 -6.38 24.01
C ASN A 87 3.67 -6.16 22.52
N VAL A 88 2.71 -5.62 21.75
CA VAL A 88 2.99 -5.27 20.35
C VAL A 88 3.98 -4.11 20.29
N GLU A 89 5.14 -4.41 19.73
CA GLU A 89 6.24 -3.49 19.44
C GLU A 89 6.34 -3.24 17.93
N LEU A 90 6.68 -2.01 17.58
CA LEU A 90 6.88 -1.61 16.19
C LEU A 90 8.15 -0.78 16.11
N TRP A 91 9.00 -1.14 15.16
CA TRP A 91 10.20 -0.40 14.83
C TRP A 91 10.43 -0.42 13.32
N THR A 92 11.41 0.36 12.89
CA THR A 92 11.77 0.52 11.48
C THR A 92 13.27 0.44 11.35
N GLU A 93 13.74 -0.14 10.25
CA GLU A 93 15.16 -0.23 9.93
C GLU A 93 15.42 0.31 8.52
N GLY A 94 16.65 0.75 8.26
CA GLY A 94 17.07 1.23 6.93
C GLY A 94 16.54 2.61 6.51
N ALA A 95 15.70 3.27 7.30
CA ALA A 95 15.18 4.62 7.03
C ALA A 95 14.95 5.42 8.32
N VAL A 96 14.86 6.75 8.20
CA VAL A 96 14.61 7.64 9.33
C VAL A 96 13.11 7.66 9.65
N THR A 97 12.73 7.17 10.83
CA THR A 97 11.35 7.29 11.32
C THR A 97 11.08 8.69 11.84
N LYS A 98 10.04 9.32 11.30
CA LYS A 98 9.59 10.67 11.63
C LYS A 98 8.57 10.69 12.75
N LYS A 99 7.55 9.86 12.59
CA LYS A 99 6.41 9.78 13.50
C LYS A 99 5.86 8.36 13.45
N VAL A 100 5.40 7.91 14.61
CA VAL A 100 4.53 6.74 14.72
C VAL A 100 3.24 7.22 15.37
N GLU A 101 2.11 6.94 14.73
CA GLU A 101 0.78 7.19 15.27
C GLU A 101 0.08 5.86 15.43
N TYR A 102 -0.14 5.46 16.68
CA TYR A 102 -0.97 4.31 17.01
C TYR A 102 -2.42 4.75 16.94
N LEU A 103 -3.11 4.37 15.86
CA LEU A 103 -4.53 4.64 15.67
C LEU A 103 -5.36 3.77 16.63
N GLN A 104 -4.91 2.55 16.87
CA GLN A 104 -5.50 1.65 17.84
C GLN A 104 -4.43 0.71 18.39
N LYS A 105 -4.33 0.61 19.71
CA LYS A 105 -3.42 -0.32 20.39
C LYS A 105 -4.16 -0.92 21.57
N SER A 106 -4.93 -1.97 21.30
CA SER A 106 -5.63 -2.76 22.30
C SER A 106 -5.16 -4.20 22.27
N ASN A 107 -5.63 -4.98 23.24
CA ASN A 107 -5.39 -6.41 23.30
C ASN A 107 -6.14 -7.23 22.25
N GLN A 108 -6.88 -6.61 21.33
CA GLN A 108 -7.62 -7.30 20.28
C GLN A 108 -7.36 -6.73 18.89
N HIS A 109 -6.88 -5.48 18.81
CA HIS A 109 -6.68 -4.79 17.56
C HIS A 109 -5.45 -3.90 17.65
N PHE A 110 -4.63 -3.95 16.62
CA PHE A 110 -3.46 -3.09 16.50
C PHE A 110 -3.49 -2.38 15.16
N GLU A 111 -3.27 -1.07 15.18
CA GLU A 111 -3.26 -0.24 14.00
C GLU A 111 -2.31 0.94 14.21
N ALA A 112 -1.37 1.09 13.28
CA ALA A 112 -0.38 2.13 13.31
C ALA A 112 -0.12 2.71 11.93
N ARG A 113 0.11 4.02 11.91
CA ARG A 113 0.72 4.74 10.79
C ARG A 113 2.14 5.12 11.14
N VAL A 114 3.06 4.85 10.23
CA VAL A 114 4.48 5.11 10.39
C VAL A 114 4.93 6.01 9.25
N TRP A 115 5.43 7.19 9.58
CA TRP A 115 6.01 8.08 8.59
C TRP A 115 7.52 7.86 8.57
N ILE A 116 8.03 7.47 7.41
CA ILE A 116 9.45 7.25 7.16
C ILE A 116 9.94 8.22 6.08
N ALA A 117 11.18 8.67 6.22
CA ALA A 117 11.86 9.53 5.25
C ALA A 117 13.05 8.78 4.62
N GLU A 118 13.23 8.95 3.31
CA GLU A 118 14.35 8.35 2.55
C GLU A 118 15.71 8.83 3.06
N ASN A 119 15.81 10.08 3.51
CA ASN A 119 17.02 10.66 4.08
C ASN A 119 16.67 11.83 5.03
N GLU A 120 17.67 12.35 5.74
CA GLU A 120 17.52 13.49 6.68
C GLU A 120 16.99 14.78 6.01
N TYR A 121 17.14 14.96 4.70
CA TYR A 121 16.60 16.12 3.99
C TYR A 121 15.10 15.97 3.69
N ALA A 122 14.67 14.83 3.14
CA ALA A 122 13.25 14.48 2.95
C ALA A 122 12.49 14.44 4.29
N SER A 123 13.23 14.24 5.37
CA SER A 123 12.82 14.28 6.76
C SER A 123 12.24 15.64 7.20
N THR A 124 12.47 16.72 6.44
CA THR A 124 11.91 18.06 6.72
C THR A 124 10.47 18.25 6.23
N LEU A 125 9.93 17.31 5.44
CA LEU A 125 8.54 17.34 4.98
C LEU A 125 7.59 17.00 6.14
N ASP A 126 6.54 17.81 6.35
CA ASP A 126 5.58 17.59 7.44
C ASP A 126 4.69 16.36 7.14
N PRO A 127 4.69 15.33 8.00
CA PRO A 127 3.75 14.21 7.95
C PRO A 127 2.27 14.62 7.75
N ALA A 128 1.87 15.79 8.25
CA ALA A 128 0.51 16.31 8.16
C ALA A 128 0.08 16.70 6.73
N ASP A 129 1.03 16.97 5.83
CA ASP A 129 0.75 17.30 4.43
C ASP A 129 0.38 16.07 3.60
N TYR A 130 0.62 14.86 4.13
CA TYR A 130 0.44 13.60 3.42
C TYR A 130 -0.45 12.64 4.19
N ARG A 131 -1.62 13.14 4.61
CA ARG A 131 -2.63 12.39 5.40
C ARG A 131 -3.22 11.18 4.69
N ASP A 132 -3.05 11.08 3.38
CA ASP A 132 -3.53 9.96 2.58
C ASP A 132 -2.58 8.76 2.72
N ILE A 133 -2.51 8.17 3.92
CA ILE A 133 -1.85 6.89 4.18
C ILE A 133 -2.94 5.89 4.54
N THR A 134 -3.68 5.54 3.51
CA THR A 134 -4.68 4.47 3.48
C THR A 134 -4.53 3.78 2.14
#